data_AF-A0AAN9AV57-F1
#
_entry.id   AF-A0AAN9AV57-F1
#
_cell.length_a   1.000
_cell.length_b   1.000
_cell.length_c   1.000
_cell.angle_alpha   90.00
_cell.angle_beta   90.00
_cell.angle_gamma   90.00
#
_symmetry.space_group_name_H-M   'P 1'
#
loop_
_entity.id
_entity.type
_entity.pdbx_description
1 polymer ?
#
loop_
_entity_poly.entity_id
_entity_poly.type
_entity_poly.pdbx_seq_one_letter_code
_entity_poly.pdbx_strand_id
1 'polypeptide(L)'
;MKFVILLGLVAFAAAQGGHNGNTDHGDPLHNLIHKEVHQLFTDTPALTAAECMTKCDALFMLAAGHDEERTDKLCQQECDSFHQHGHQHTTVAN
;
A
#
# COMPACT_ATOMS: atom_id res chain seq x y z
N MET A 1 49.50 1.76 9.62
CA MET A 1 49.33 0.29 9.49
C MET A 1 47.82 0.08 9.57
N LYS A 2 47.04 0.10 8.47
CA LYS A 2 46.92 -0.94 7.43
C LYS A 2 46.64 -2.32 8.07
N PHE A 3 45.82 -3.10 7.37
CA PHE A 3 45.29 -4.43 7.68
C PHE A 3 43.93 -4.39 8.40
N VAL A 4 42.88 -5.07 7.97
CA VAL A 4 42.61 -6.06 6.91
C VAL A 4 41.08 -6.10 6.91
N ILE A 5 40.42 -5.74 5.81
CA ILE A 5 39.64 -6.68 4.98
C ILE A 5 38.68 -7.56 5.79
N LEU A 6 37.39 -7.49 5.44
CA LEU A 6 36.42 -8.61 5.35
C LEU A 6 35.07 -7.95 4.99
N LEU A 7 34.80 -7.61 3.72
CA LEU A 7 34.19 -8.50 2.72
C LEU A 7 33.26 -9.55 3.35
N GLY A 8 31.96 -9.26 3.32
CA GLY A 8 30.90 -10.14 3.82
C GLY A 8 29.62 -10.02 3.00
N LEU A 9 29.65 -10.61 1.80
CA LEU A 9 28.52 -11.24 1.12
C LEU A 9 27.34 -10.34 0.69
N VAL A 10 27.50 -9.70 -0.46
CA VAL A 10 26.34 -9.37 -1.30
C VAL A 10 25.88 -10.67 -1.99
N ALA A 11 24.96 -11.39 -1.36
CA ALA A 11 24.26 -12.48 -2.02
C ALA A 11 23.15 -11.89 -2.89
N PHE A 12 23.46 -11.57 -4.14
CA PHE A 12 22.45 -11.30 -5.17
C PHE A 12 21.85 -12.63 -5.61
N ALA A 13 20.88 -13.14 -4.86
CA ALA A 13 20.03 -14.23 -5.32
C ALA A 13 18.90 -13.65 -6.19
N ALA A 14 19.23 -13.30 -7.45
CA ALA A 14 18.23 -12.97 -8.45
C ALA A 14 17.64 -14.27 -9.01
N ALA A 15 16.62 -14.82 -8.34
CA ALA A 15 15.84 -15.94 -8.85
C ALA A 15 14.38 -15.84 -8.39
N GLN A 16 13.63 -14.87 -8.93
CA GLN A 16 12.17 -14.86 -8.86
C GLN A 16 11.63 -14.20 -10.13
N GLY A 17 11.48 -15.03 -11.17
CA GLY A 17 10.92 -14.65 -12.47
C GLY A 17 9.81 -15.61 -12.87
N GLY A 18 8.90 -15.92 -11.93
CA GLY A 18 7.83 -16.88 -12.16
C GLY A 18 6.62 -16.63 -11.28
N HIS A 19 5.95 -15.49 -11.42
CA HIS A 19 4.62 -15.30 -10.84
C HIS A 19 3.63 -14.88 -11.93
N ASN A 20 2.89 -15.91 -12.35
CA ASN A 20 1.68 -15.81 -13.16
C ASN A 20 0.71 -14.81 -12.54
N GLY A 21 0.05 -14.03 -13.39
CA GLY A 21 -0.98 -13.10 -12.99
C GLY A 21 -2.06 -13.76 -12.15
N ASN A 22 -2.23 -13.26 -10.94
CA ASN A 22 -3.42 -13.42 -10.14
C ASN A 22 -3.47 -12.21 -9.20
N THR A 23 -4.63 -11.60 -9.08
CA THR A 23 -4.89 -10.43 -8.21
C THR A 23 -4.65 -10.84 -6.76
N ASP A 24 -3.42 -10.64 -6.28
CA ASP A 24 -2.97 -11.15 -4.99
C ASP A 24 -3.22 -10.10 -3.91
N HIS A 25 -4.29 -10.29 -3.14
CA HIS A 25 -4.49 -9.63 -1.84
C HIS A 25 -3.49 -10.11 -0.76
N GLY A 26 -2.41 -10.81 -1.14
CA GLY A 26 -1.37 -11.34 -0.27
C GLY A 26 -0.12 -10.45 -0.21
N ASP A 27 -0.09 -9.32 -0.91
CA ASP A 27 0.97 -8.34 -0.73
C ASP A 27 0.81 -7.61 0.62
N PRO A 28 1.80 -7.68 1.52
CA PRO A 28 1.69 -7.10 2.87
C PRO A 28 1.52 -5.57 2.84
N LEU A 29 2.06 -4.89 1.82
CA LEU A 29 1.88 -3.45 1.64
C LEU A 29 0.44 -3.13 1.23
N HIS A 30 -0.14 -3.88 0.30
CA HIS A 30 -1.56 -3.74 -0.07
C HIS A 30 -2.49 -3.94 1.13
N ASN A 31 -2.24 -4.95 1.96
CA ASN A 31 -3.06 -5.19 3.17
C ASN A 31 -2.97 -4.04 4.19
N LEU A 32 -1.78 -3.45 4.35
CA LEU A 32 -1.61 -2.25 5.19
C LEU A 32 -2.40 -1.07 4.63
N ILE A 33 -2.26 -0.78 3.34
CA ILE A 33 -2.97 0.31 2.66
C ILE A 33 -4.50 0.12 2.78
N HIS A 34 -5.00 -1.10 2.58
CA HIS A 34 -6.42 -1.42 2.72
C HIS A 34 -6.95 -1.09 4.14
N LYS A 35 -6.22 -1.48 5.19
CA LYS A 35 -6.60 -1.20 6.58
C LYS A 35 -6.63 0.30 6.88
N GLU A 36 -5.61 1.02 6.44
CA GLU A 36 -5.53 2.46 6.65
C GLU A 36 -6.64 3.19 5.90
N VAL A 37 -6.89 2.86 4.63
CA VAL A 37 -8.00 3.43 3.85
C VAL A 37 -9.36 3.10 4.50
N HIS A 38 -9.57 1.87 4.95
CA HIS A 38 -10.79 1.49 5.67
C HIS A 38 -10.99 2.33 6.95
N GLN A 39 -9.93 2.55 7.73
CA GLN A 39 -9.97 3.39 8.92
C GLN A 39 -10.29 4.85 8.56
N LEU A 40 -9.68 5.39 7.50
CA LEU A 40 -9.93 6.76 7.02
C LEU A 40 -11.42 7.00 6.69
N PHE A 41 -12.08 6.06 6.02
CA PHE A 41 -13.51 6.14 5.73
C PHE A 41 -14.39 5.93 6.98
N THR A 42 -13.93 5.12 7.93
CA THR A 42 -14.63 4.93 9.21
C THR A 42 -14.61 6.22 10.05
N ASP A 43 -13.46 6.90 10.10
CA ASP A 43 -13.28 8.14 10.85
C ASP A 43 -13.94 9.34 10.14
N THR A 44 -13.96 9.34 8.81
CA THR A 44 -14.53 10.41 7.98
C THR A 44 -15.48 9.83 6.92
N PRO A 45 -16.75 9.57 7.25
CA PRO A 45 -17.69 8.94 6.32
C PRO A 45 -18.07 9.79 5.09
N ALA A 46 -17.73 11.08 5.09
CA ALA A 46 -17.93 12.00 3.98
C ALA A 46 -16.65 12.24 3.14
N LEU A 47 -15.63 11.40 3.30
CA LEU A 47 -14.36 11.53 2.60
C LEU A 47 -14.54 11.30 1.09
N THR A 48 -14.08 12.23 0.27
CA THR A 48 -14.04 12.05 -1.18
C THR A 48 -12.86 11.19 -1.60
N ALA A 49 -12.90 10.59 -2.80
CA ALA A 49 -11.76 9.82 -3.32
C ALA A 49 -10.47 10.64 -3.41
N ALA A 50 -10.55 11.93 -3.74
CA ALA A 50 -9.38 12.82 -3.80
C ALA A 50 -8.77 13.08 -2.42
N GLU A 51 -9.61 13.26 -1.39
CA GLU A 51 -9.15 13.41 -0.01
C GLU A 51 -8.62 12.09 0.56
N CYS A 52 -9.23 10.97 0.20
CA CYS A 52 -8.71 9.64 0.50
C CYS A 52 -7.30 9.46 -0.05
N MET A 53 -7.08 9.80 -1.32
CA MET A 53 -5.76 9.72 -1.95
C MET A 53 -4.74 10.60 -1.25
N THR A 54 -5.09 11.85 -0.97
CA THR A 54 -4.18 12.79 -0.29
C THR A 54 -3.79 12.29 1.09
N LYS A 55 -4.72 11.67 1.83
CA LYS A 55 -4.46 11.10 3.16
C LYS A 55 -3.68 9.78 3.07
N CYS A 56 -4.00 8.91 2.12
CA CYS A 56 -3.29 7.66 1.90
C CYS A 56 -1.82 7.92 1.53
N ASP A 57 -1.59 8.84 0.59
CA ASP A 57 -0.26 9.32 0.22
C ASP A 57 0.49 9.89 1.44
N ALA A 58 -0.14 10.78 2.22
CA ALA A 58 0.46 11.34 3.43
C ALA A 58 0.86 10.28 4.48
N LEU A 59 0.07 9.21 4.61
CA LEU A 59 0.35 8.11 5.55
C LEU A 59 1.50 7.22 5.07
N PHE A 60 1.56 7.00 3.76
CA PHE A 60 2.55 6.14 3.12
C PHE A 60 3.57 6.95 2.32
N MET A 61 3.87 8.18 2.77
CA MET A 61 4.85 9.09 2.17
C MET A 61 6.23 8.43 2.12
N LEU A 62 6.41 7.57 1.13
CA LEU A 62 7.68 7.01 0.73
C LEU A 62 8.33 8.13 -0.05
N ALA A 63 9.27 8.85 0.58
CA ALA A 63 9.96 9.98 -0.02
C ALA A 63 10.39 9.69 -1.47
N ALA A 64 9.55 10.09 -2.43
CA ALA A 64 9.61 9.90 -3.88
C ALA A 64 10.62 8.83 -4.34
N GLY A 65 10.41 7.59 -3.87
CA GLY A 65 11.31 6.47 -4.07
C GLY A 65 10.78 5.46 -5.08
N HIS A 66 11.50 4.36 -5.30
CA HIS A 66 11.11 3.32 -6.28
C HIS A 66 9.73 2.69 -6.03
N ASP A 67 9.17 2.78 -4.82
CA ASP A 67 7.86 2.19 -4.48
C ASP A 67 6.73 3.24 -4.33
N GLU A 68 6.97 4.52 -4.67
CA GLU A 68 5.94 5.58 -4.73
C GLU A 68 4.85 5.17 -5.73
N GLU A 69 5.22 4.82 -6.97
CA GLU A 69 4.27 4.41 -8.01
C GLU A 69 3.42 3.19 -7.60
N ARG A 70 4.01 2.26 -6.84
CA ARG A 70 3.30 1.09 -6.34
C ARG A 70 2.29 1.48 -5.27
N THR A 71 2.71 2.30 -4.33
CA THR A 71 1.87 2.79 -3.23
C THR A 71 0.72 3.62 -3.77
N ASP A 72 0.97 4.48 -4.75
CA ASP A 72 -0.05 5.29 -5.44
C ASP A 72 -1.14 4.44 -6.08
N LYS A 73 -0.74 3.39 -6.83
CA LYS A 73 -1.68 2.48 -7.50
C LYS A 73 -2.55 1.74 -6.49
N LEU A 74 -1.96 1.31 -5.37
CA LEU A 74 -2.68 0.61 -4.32
C LEU A 74 -3.62 1.55 -3.55
N CYS A 75 -3.16 2.76 -3.19
CA CYS A 75 -3.99 3.80 -2.61
C CYS A 75 -5.17 4.14 -3.51
N GLN A 76 -4.93 4.31 -4.82
CA GLN A 76 -5.99 4.63 -5.77
C GLN A 76 -7.01 3.51 -5.87
N GLN A 77 -6.55 2.26 -6.00
CA GLN A 77 -7.44 1.11 -6.08
C GLN A 77 -8.35 0.99 -4.85
N GLU A 78 -7.79 1.17 -3.65
CA GLU A 78 -8.56 1.08 -2.40
C GLU A 78 -9.51 2.27 -2.24
N CYS A 79 -9.04 3.50 -2.48
CA CYS A 79 -9.90 4.70 -2.41
C CYS A 79 -11.06 4.63 -3.41
N ASP A 80 -10.83 4.16 -4.64
CA ASP A 80 -11.87 3.96 -5.65
C ASP A 80 -12.85 2.85 -5.24
N SER A 81 -12.33 1.72 -4.73
CA SER A 81 -13.13 0.62 -4.21
C SER A 81 -14.08 1.08 -3.09
N PHE A 82 -13.55 1.79 -2.09
CA PHE A 82 -14.35 2.32 -0.99
C PHE A 82 -15.28 3.45 -1.40
N HIS A 83 -14.93 4.28 -2.38
CA HIS A 83 -15.86 5.31 -2.84
C HIS A 83 -17.03 4.72 -3.64
N GLN A 84 -16.78 3.71 -4.47
CA GLN A 84 -17.80 3.02 -5.26
C GLN A 84 -18.69 2.10 -4.41
N HIS A 85 -18.10 1.40 -3.42
CA HIS A 85 -18.78 0.46 -2.54
C HIS A 85 -19.17 1.05 -1.17
N GLY A 86 -18.74 2.27 -0.83
CA GLY A 86 -18.94 2.94 0.46
C GLY A 86 -20.39 3.31 0.78
N HIS A 87 -21.29 3.21 -0.21
CA HIS A 87 -22.73 3.19 0.06
C HIS A 87 -23.22 1.91 0.78
N GLN A 88 -22.38 0.88 0.94
CA GLN A 88 -22.77 -0.42 1.50
C GLN A 88 -22.20 -0.70 2.90
N HIS A 89 -21.40 0.20 3.47
CA HIS A 89 -20.83 0.03 4.81
C HIS A 89 -21.56 0.80 5.93
N THR A 90 -22.82 1.22 5.71
CA THR A 90 -23.68 1.82 6.74
C THR A 90 -24.69 0.84 7.35
N THR A 91 -24.38 -0.45 7.44
CA THR A 91 -25.27 -1.39 8.16
C THR A 91 -24.51 -2.54 8.80
N VAL A 92 -23.94 -2.29 9.99
CA VAL A 92 -23.99 -3.26 11.09
C VAL A 92 -24.09 -2.46 12.39
N ALA A 93 -25.31 -2.03 12.69
CA ALA A 93 -25.72 -1.76 14.06
C ALA A 93 -26.32 -3.07 14.60
N ASN A 94 -25.67 -3.65 15.61
CA ASN A 94 -26.35 -4.37 16.69
C ASN A 94 -25.50 -4.28 17.96
#